data_AF-A0A1H6BAW7-F1
#
_entry.id   AF-A0A1H6BAW7-F1
#
_cell.length_a   1.000
_cell.length_b   1.000
_cell.length_c   1.000
_cell.angle_alpha   90.00
_cell.angle_beta   90.00
_cell.angle_gamma   90.00
#
_symmetry.space_group_name_H-M   'P 1'
#
loop_
_entity.id
_entity.type
_entity.pdbx_description
1 polymer ?
#
loop_
_entity_poly.entity_id
_entity_poly.type
_entity_poly.pdbx_seq_one_letter_code
_entity_poly.pdbx_strand_id
1 'polypeptide(L)'
;MNGRQTARQPFCLHHEGERICAMTKEEAKELLKCHAFAHDNIESEKMRGGFLGMLRPFGGELDERNFHELMEIVEVLADELERGEVDREIMACLWGISQLARAWSLQSDGMLQRNGLISAEQTETLEEWLDMFSYAVMILLEGEGGREEAFWGYRDYVKSRGM
;
A
#
# COMPACT_ATOMS: atom_id res chain seq x y z
N MET A 1 21.37 11.17 -39.66
CA MET A 1 20.43 12.12 -39.05
C MET A 1 19.36 11.29 -38.35
N ASN A 2 19.34 11.33 -37.02
CA ASN A 2 18.49 10.52 -36.15
C ASN A 2 17.05 11.06 -36.14
N GLY A 3 16.10 10.24 -36.60
CA GLY A 3 14.67 10.45 -36.38
C GLY A 3 14.23 9.66 -35.14
N ARG A 4 13.66 10.36 -34.16
CA ARG A 4 13.20 9.81 -32.87
C ARG A 4 12.04 8.84 -33.08
N GLN A 5 12.17 7.64 -32.54
CA GLN A 5 11.10 6.66 -32.39
C GLN A 5 10.41 6.93 -31.04
N THR A 6 9.16 7.37 -31.10
CA THR A 6 8.28 7.55 -29.94
C THR A 6 7.68 6.19 -29.57
N ALA A 7 8.10 5.61 -28.44
CA ALA A 7 7.43 4.46 -27.86
C ALA A 7 6.20 4.95 -27.08
N ARG A 8 5.01 4.86 -27.71
CA ARG A 8 3.72 4.86 -27.00
C ARG A 8 3.52 3.46 -26.42
N GLN A 9 3.42 3.34 -25.10
CA GLN A 9 2.92 2.12 -24.47
C GLN A 9 1.39 2.03 -24.61
N PRO A 10 0.82 0.82 -24.69
CA PRO A 10 -0.41 0.59 -25.43
C PRO A 10 -1.66 0.84 -24.61
N PHE A 11 -2.62 1.48 -25.27
CA PHE A 11 -4.04 1.48 -24.98
C PHE A 11 -4.56 0.05 -25.28
N CYS A 12 -5.13 -0.66 -24.30
CA CYS A 12 -5.66 -2.01 -24.51
C CYS A 12 -7.19 -1.99 -24.53
N LEU A 13 -7.79 -2.50 -25.62
CA LEU A 13 -9.21 -2.86 -25.75
C LEU A 13 -9.34 -4.36 -26.07
N HIS A 14 -10.49 -4.92 -25.64
CA HIS A 14 -10.88 -6.32 -25.39
C HIS A 14 -10.73 -7.40 -26.48
N HIS A 15 -10.58 -8.69 -26.07
CA HIS A 15 -11.60 -9.76 -26.19
C HIS A 15 -11.10 -11.13 -25.63
N GLU A 16 -11.95 -11.79 -24.83
CA GLU A 16 -12.06 -13.24 -24.56
C GLU A 16 -10.98 -13.99 -23.73
N GLY A 17 -11.34 -14.35 -22.49
CA GLY A 17 -10.76 -15.49 -21.75
C GLY A 17 -9.67 -15.14 -20.73
N GLU A 18 -10.08 -14.68 -19.54
CA GLU A 18 -9.25 -14.21 -18.42
C GLU A 18 -8.14 -15.16 -17.95
N ARG A 19 -6.91 -14.65 -17.89
CA ARG A 19 -6.37 -14.13 -16.62
C ARG A 19 -5.63 -12.81 -16.87
N ILE A 20 -6.17 -11.75 -16.29
CA ILE A 20 -5.43 -10.55 -15.91
C ILE A 20 -4.22 -11.04 -15.10
N CYS A 21 -3.01 -10.54 -15.39
CA CYS A 21 -1.82 -10.90 -14.62
C CYS A 21 -2.00 -10.41 -13.18
N ALA A 22 -2.62 -11.24 -12.33
CA ALA A 22 -2.74 -11.00 -10.90
C ALA A 22 -1.34 -11.01 -10.29
N MET A 23 -1.06 -10.04 -9.42
CA MET A 23 0.15 -9.96 -8.62
C MET A 23 0.41 -11.33 -7.94
N THR A 24 1.62 -11.87 -8.13
CA THR A 24 2.04 -13.10 -7.45
C THR A 24 2.38 -12.84 -5.99
N LYS A 25 2.44 -13.88 -5.16
CA LYS A 25 2.83 -13.74 -3.74
C LYS A 25 4.25 -13.22 -3.59
N GLU A 26 5.16 -13.64 -4.46
CA GLU A 26 6.55 -13.20 -4.49
C GLU A 26 6.62 -11.71 -4.85
N GLU A 27 5.90 -11.27 -5.88
CA GLU A 27 5.80 -9.85 -6.24
C GLU A 27 5.18 -9.02 -5.10
N ALA A 28 4.13 -9.53 -4.44
CA ALA A 28 3.50 -8.87 -3.31
C ALA A 28 4.48 -8.67 -2.14
N LYS A 29 5.32 -9.66 -1.84
CA LYS A 29 6.36 -9.55 -0.80
C LYS A 29 7.41 -8.50 -1.17
N GLU A 30 7.89 -8.49 -2.41
CA GLU A 30 8.89 -7.51 -2.85
C GLU A 30 8.34 -6.08 -2.87
N LEU A 31 7.09 -5.90 -3.31
CA LEU A 31 6.40 -4.62 -3.23
C LEU A 31 6.19 -4.20 -1.78
N LEU A 32 5.72 -5.10 -0.90
CA LEU A 32 5.56 -4.81 0.52
C LEU A 32 6.84 -4.26 1.14
N LYS A 33 7.99 -4.89 0.84
CA LYS A 33 9.30 -4.40 1.28
C LYS A 33 9.62 -3.00 0.74
N CYS A 34 9.29 -2.71 -0.52
CA CYS A 34 9.45 -1.37 -1.09
C CYS A 34 8.61 -0.33 -0.32
N HIS A 35 7.34 -0.63 -0.06
CA HIS A 35 6.44 0.27 0.68
C HIS A 35 6.89 0.47 2.14
N ALA A 36 7.56 -0.51 2.74
CA ALA A 36 8.00 -0.52 4.13
C ALA A 36 9.42 0.05 4.37
N PHE A 37 10.12 0.52 3.34
CA PHE A 37 11.57 0.81 3.41
C PHE A 37 12.44 -0.37 3.85
N ALA A 38 12.03 -1.60 3.55
CA ALA A 38 12.73 -2.83 3.92
C ALA A 38 13.40 -3.54 2.72
N HIS A 39 13.29 -2.98 1.51
CA HIS A 39 13.85 -3.57 0.30
C HIS A 39 15.36 -3.30 0.19
N ASP A 40 16.14 -4.30 -0.23
CA ASP A 40 17.61 -4.21 -0.29
C ASP A 40 18.11 -3.17 -1.31
N ASN A 41 17.40 -3.03 -2.42
CA ASN A 41 17.69 -1.99 -3.41
C ASN A 41 17.10 -0.63 -3.02
N ILE A 42 17.91 0.18 -2.34
CA ILE A 42 17.55 1.54 -1.89
C ILE A 42 17.28 2.53 -3.03
N GLU A 43 17.74 2.23 -4.24
CA GLU A 43 17.55 3.07 -5.44
C GLU A 43 16.29 2.67 -6.23
N SER A 44 15.53 1.68 -5.75
CA SER A 44 14.25 1.31 -6.35
C SER A 44 13.32 2.53 -6.42
N GLU A 45 12.81 2.83 -7.61
CA GLU A 45 11.80 3.89 -7.81
C GLU A 45 10.61 3.68 -6.87
N LYS A 46 10.22 2.42 -6.66
CA LYS A 46 9.10 2.08 -5.78
C LYS A 46 9.41 2.29 -4.30
N MET A 47 10.67 2.15 -3.88
CA MET A 47 11.05 2.46 -2.50
C MET A 47 10.98 3.96 -2.22
N ARG A 48 11.31 4.80 -3.22
CA ARG A 48 11.21 6.26 -3.10
C ARG A 48 9.77 6.76 -3.21
N GLY A 49 8.95 6.13 -4.04
CA GLY A 49 7.58 6.56 -4.34
C GLY A 49 6.46 5.77 -3.67
N GLY A 50 6.78 4.68 -2.96
CA GLY A 50 5.81 3.81 -2.28
C GLY A 50 5.17 4.48 -1.07
N PHE A 51 4.38 3.74 -0.28
CA PHE A 51 3.55 4.34 0.77
C PHE A 51 4.33 5.09 1.86
N LEU A 52 5.41 4.54 2.41
CA LEU A 52 6.30 5.32 3.30
C LEU A 52 7.20 6.27 2.50
N GLY A 53 7.57 5.91 1.28
CA GLY A 53 8.35 6.72 0.34
C GLY A 53 7.74 8.10 0.11
N MET A 54 6.45 8.15 -0.19
CA MET A 54 5.72 9.40 -0.43
C MET A 54 5.66 10.32 0.80
N LEU A 55 5.86 9.78 2.01
CA LEU A 55 5.89 10.55 3.26
C LEU A 55 7.29 11.10 3.58
N ARG A 56 8.35 10.62 2.91
CA ARG A 56 9.73 10.98 3.24
C ARG A 56 10.70 10.95 2.03
N PRO A 57 11.02 12.11 1.42
CA PRO A 57 10.45 13.43 1.73
C PRO A 57 9.00 13.52 1.28
N PHE A 58 8.17 14.24 2.05
CA PHE A 58 6.79 14.50 1.66
C PHE A 58 6.73 15.45 0.47
N GLY A 59 6.07 15.02 -0.62
CA GLY A 59 5.96 15.77 -1.87
C GLY A 59 4.83 16.79 -1.92
N GLY A 60 4.02 16.90 -0.87
CA GLY A 60 2.86 17.80 -0.80
C GLY A 60 1.52 17.15 -1.16
N GLU A 61 1.55 15.97 -1.79
CA GLU A 61 0.34 15.21 -2.15
C GLU A 61 0.43 13.75 -1.70
N LEU A 62 -0.73 13.16 -1.44
CA LEU A 62 -0.89 11.75 -1.14
C LEU A 62 -1.27 11.00 -2.41
N ASP A 63 -0.52 9.97 -2.76
CA ASP A 63 -0.81 9.14 -3.92
C ASP A 63 -1.65 7.93 -3.49
N GLU A 64 -2.97 8.02 -3.68
CA GLU A 64 -3.95 6.99 -3.32
C GLU A 64 -3.66 5.63 -4.00
N ARG A 65 -2.97 5.63 -5.14
CA ARG A 65 -2.53 4.38 -5.81
C ARG A 65 -1.63 3.54 -4.91
N ASN A 66 -0.80 4.17 -4.07
CA ASN A 66 0.03 3.44 -3.11
C ASN A 66 -0.80 2.78 -2.00
N PHE A 67 -1.94 3.35 -1.63
CA PHE A 67 -2.85 2.76 -0.66
C PHE A 67 -3.58 1.56 -1.26
N HIS A 68 -4.11 1.69 -2.48
CA HIS A 68 -4.76 0.58 -3.19
C HIS A 68 -3.82 -0.61 -3.38
N GLU A 69 -2.57 -0.35 -3.76
CA GLU A 69 -1.57 -1.41 -3.93
C GLU A 69 -1.22 -2.08 -2.59
N LEU A 70 -1.20 -1.35 -1.46
CA LEU A 70 -1.08 -1.98 -0.14
C LEU A 70 -2.24 -2.93 0.15
N MET A 71 -3.48 -2.52 -0.17
CA MET A 71 -4.65 -3.37 0.05
C MET A 71 -4.64 -4.59 -0.87
N GLU A 72 -4.20 -4.44 -2.12
CA GLU A 72 -4.00 -5.57 -3.05
C GLU A 72 -2.91 -6.54 -2.53
N ILE A 73 -1.78 -6.02 -2.04
CA ILE A 73 -0.72 -6.81 -1.41
C ILE A 73 -1.28 -7.62 -0.23
N VAL A 74 -2.08 -6.98 0.64
CA VAL A 74 -2.70 -7.67 1.79
C VAL A 74 -3.68 -8.75 1.32
N GLU A 75 -4.44 -8.52 0.26
CA GLU A 75 -5.36 -9.51 -0.32
C GLU A 75 -4.61 -10.72 -0.91
N VAL A 76 -3.52 -10.49 -1.66
CA VAL A 76 -2.67 -11.54 -2.22
C VAL A 76 -1.98 -12.35 -1.11
N LEU A 77 -1.59 -11.70 -0.01
CA LEU A 77 -0.94 -12.33 1.13
C LEU A 77 -1.92 -12.88 2.18
N ALA A 78 -3.24 -12.76 1.98
CA ALA A 78 -4.23 -13.18 2.98
C ALA A 78 -4.04 -14.64 3.43
N ASP A 79 -3.83 -15.56 2.47
CA ASP A 79 -3.56 -16.98 2.78
C ASP A 79 -2.28 -17.20 3.61
N GLU A 80 -1.30 -16.28 3.56
CA GLU A 80 -0.08 -16.36 4.37
C GLU A 80 -0.31 -15.78 5.78
N LEU A 81 -1.18 -14.78 5.90
CA LEU A 81 -1.52 -14.11 7.16
C LEU A 81 -2.50 -14.91 8.02
N GLU A 82 -3.41 -15.66 7.40
CA GLU A 82 -4.42 -16.50 8.08
C GLU A 82 -3.82 -17.82 8.65
N ARG A 83 -2.55 -18.12 8.35
CA ARG A 83 -1.87 -19.33 8.83
C ARG A 83 -1.49 -19.20 10.31
N GLY A 84 -1.36 -20.34 10.98
CA GLY A 84 -0.89 -20.40 12.38
C GLY A 84 0.54 -19.91 12.61
N GLU A 85 1.34 -19.75 11.55
CA GLU A 85 2.67 -19.14 11.58
C GLU A 85 2.78 -18.12 10.45
N VAL A 86 3.19 -16.89 10.79
CA VAL A 86 3.36 -15.79 9.84
C VAL A 86 4.84 -15.46 9.71
N ASP A 87 5.28 -15.24 8.47
CA ASP A 87 6.66 -14.83 8.20
C ASP A 87 6.98 -13.51 8.94
N ARG A 88 8.05 -13.53 9.73
CA ARG A 88 8.50 -12.39 10.53
C ARG A 88 8.80 -11.16 9.68
N GLU A 89 9.34 -11.33 8.48
CA GLU A 89 9.67 -10.24 7.57
C GLU A 89 8.41 -9.57 7.03
N ILE A 90 7.38 -10.35 6.66
CA ILE A 90 6.06 -9.83 6.27
C ILE A 90 5.48 -9.01 7.41
N MET A 91 5.44 -9.59 8.63
CA MET A 91 4.89 -8.91 9.80
C MET A 91 5.66 -7.63 10.14
N ALA A 92 7.00 -7.66 10.04
CA ALA A 92 7.83 -6.49 10.27
C ALA A 92 7.53 -5.35 9.27
N CYS A 93 7.27 -5.68 8.00
CA CYS A 93 6.88 -4.70 7.00
C CYS A 93 5.49 -4.11 7.29
N LEU A 94 4.48 -4.95 7.53
CA LEU A 94 3.11 -4.52 7.84
C LEU A 94 3.08 -3.60 9.07
N TRP A 95 3.73 -4.05 10.16
CA TRP A 95 3.86 -3.26 11.38
C TRP A 95 4.66 -1.96 11.16
N GLY A 96 5.76 -2.04 10.42
CA GLY A 96 6.61 -0.91 10.09
C GLY A 96 5.86 0.19 9.34
N ILE A 97 5.06 -0.17 8.33
CA ILE A 97 4.20 0.75 7.59
C ILE A 97 3.23 1.45 8.52
N SER A 98 2.46 0.69 9.31
CA SER A 98 1.48 1.26 10.25
C SER A 98 2.15 2.20 11.25
N GLN A 99 3.22 1.74 11.90
CA GLN A 99 3.87 2.49 12.98
C GLN A 99 4.56 3.76 12.46
N LEU A 100 5.32 3.66 11.37
CA LEU A 100 6.09 4.79 10.85
C LEU A 100 5.18 5.85 10.23
N ALA A 101 4.16 5.44 9.46
CA ALA A 101 3.20 6.38 8.91
C ALA A 101 2.50 7.17 10.03
N ARG A 102 1.94 6.49 11.04
CA ARG A 102 1.30 7.15 12.19
C ARG A 102 2.26 8.09 12.93
N ALA A 103 3.49 7.64 13.20
CA ALA A 103 4.49 8.44 13.91
C ALA A 103 4.92 9.68 13.13
N TRP A 104 4.90 9.66 11.80
CA TRP A 104 5.31 10.80 10.99
C TRP A 104 4.15 11.75 10.67
N SER A 105 2.96 11.22 10.41
CA SER A 105 1.83 11.99 9.87
C SER A 105 0.72 12.30 10.85
N LEU A 106 0.50 11.50 11.91
CA LEU A 106 -0.67 11.66 12.79
C LEU A 106 -0.30 12.25 14.17
N GLN A 107 0.85 11.85 14.72
CA GLN A 107 1.28 12.35 16.04
C GLN A 107 1.63 13.84 15.97
N SER A 108 1.22 14.62 16.97
CA SER A 108 1.43 16.09 16.98
C SER A 108 2.91 16.50 16.92
N ASP A 109 3.80 15.68 17.45
CA ASP A 109 5.26 15.85 17.37
C ASP A 109 5.91 15.08 16.21
N GLY A 110 5.09 14.42 15.39
CA GLY A 110 5.49 13.71 14.18
C GLY A 110 6.12 14.65 13.16
N MET A 111 7.04 14.13 12.36
CA MET A 111 7.84 14.92 11.43
C MET A 111 6.99 15.79 10.48
N LEU A 112 5.88 15.29 9.95
CA LEU A 112 5.04 16.05 9.02
C LEU A 112 4.18 17.09 9.75
N GLN A 113 3.64 16.72 10.91
CA GLN A 113 2.83 17.60 11.76
C GLN A 113 3.66 18.78 12.29
N ARG A 114 4.78 18.51 12.97
CA ARG A 114 5.59 19.55 13.62
C ARG A 114 6.21 20.56 12.65
N ASN A 115 6.38 20.17 11.38
CA ASN A 115 6.92 21.03 10.33
C ASN A 115 5.82 21.67 9.47
N GLY A 116 4.54 21.42 9.76
CA GLY A 116 3.41 21.96 8.99
C GLY A 116 3.41 21.53 7.52
N LEU A 117 3.92 20.32 7.23
CA LEU A 117 4.06 19.81 5.86
C LEU A 117 2.79 19.14 5.34
N ILE A 118 1.96 18.61 6.23
CA ILE A 118 0.72 17.90 5.90
C ILE A 118 -0.50 18.70 6.36
N SER A 119 -1.57 18.71 5.57
CA SER A 119 -2.82 19.38 5.94
C SER A 119 -3.66 18.52 6.89
N ALA A 120 -4.68 19.13 7.52
CA ALA A 120 -5.65 18.39 8.34
C ALA A 120 -6.42 17.34 7.50
N GLU A 121 -6.88 17.70 6.31
CA GLU A 121 -7.56 16.79 5.38
C GLU A 121 -6.68 15.61 4.95
N GLN A 122 -5.40 15.86 4.68
CA GLN A 122 -4.44 14.80 4.37
C GLN A 122 -4.14 13.92 5.58
N THR A 123 -4.16 14.49 6.78
CA THR A 123 -4.01 13.74 8.04
C THR A 123 -5.19 12.79 8.23
N GLU A 124 -6.42 13.29 8.07
CA GLU A 124 -7.65 12.48 8.16
C GLU A 124 -7.66 11.37 7.09
N THR A 125 -7.24 11.69 5.87
CA THR A 125 -7.13 10.69 4.78
C THR A 125 -6.12 9.59 5.13
N LEU A 126 -4.94 9.94 5.64
CA LEU A 126 -3.96 8.95 6.07
C LEU A 126 -4.44 8.11 7.25
N GLU A 127 -5.15 8.72 8.20
CA GLU A 127 -5.73 8.00 9.33
C GLU A 127 -6.75 6.96 8.83
N GLU A 128 -7.66 7.34 7.95
CA GLU A 128 -8.64 6.44 7.33
C GLU A 128 -7.96 5.27 6.59
N TRP A 129 -6.94 5.56 5.77
CA TRP A 129 -6.16 4.53 5.06
C TRP A 129 -5.45 3.57 6.02
N LEU A 130 -4.80 4.11 7.06
CA LEU A 130 -4.06 3.31 8.03
C LEU A 130 -4.99 2.47 8.91
N ASP A 131 -6.17 2.97 9.23
CA ASP A 131 -7.19 2.23 9.97
C ASP A 131 -7.71 1.06 9.13
N MET A 132 -8.08 1.28 7.87
CA MET A 132 -8.48 0.20 6.95
C MET A 132 -7.38 -0.86 6.78
N PHE A 133 -6.14 -0.42 6.52
CA PHE A 133 -5.00 -1.31 6.34
C PHE A 133 -4.69 -2.13 7.59
N SER A 134 -4.58 -1.48 8.75
CA SER A 134 -4.24 -2.17 10.01
C SER A 134 -5.38 -3.06 10.52
N TYR A 135 -6.64 -2.68 10.27
CA TYR A 135 -7.81 -3.51 10.55
C TYR A 135 -7.80 -4.79 9.71
N ALA A 136 -7.59 -4.67 8.40
CA ALA A 136 -7.52 -5.83 7.51
C ALA A 136 -6.44 -6.83 7.96
N VAL A 137 -5.24 -6.31 8.27
CA VAL A 137 -4.14 -7.15 8.79
C VAL A 137 -4.53 -7.80 10.11
N MET A 138 -5.10 -7.05 11.06
CA MET A 138 -5.53 -7.58 12.36
C MET A 138 -6.51 -8.74 12.20
N ILE A 139 -7.57 -8.57 11.39
CA ILE A 139 -8.59 -9.60 11.17
C ILE A 139 -7.99 -10.84 10.50
N LEU A 140 -7.11 -10.69 9.50
CA LEU A 140 -6.48 -11.83 8.84
C LEU A 140 -5.58 -12.62 9.81
N LEU A 141 -4.90 -11.95 10.74
CA LEU A 141 -4.06 -12.60 11.75
C LEU A 141 -4.86 -13.39 12.81
N GLU A 142 -6.17 -13.17 12.95
CA GLU A 142 -7.03 -13.98 13.81
C GLU A 142 -7.30 -15.38 13.22
N GLY A 143 -7.04 -15.57 11.93
CA GLY A 143 -7.11 -16.85 11.22
C GLY A 143 -8.25 -16.91 10.19
N GLU A 144 -8.60 -18.14 9.79
CA GLU A 144 -9.57 -18.38 8.73
C GLU A 144 -10.98 -17.84 9.05
N GLY A 145 -11.66 -17.31 8.03
CA GLY A 145 -13.07 -16.90 8.10
C GLY A 145 -13.29 -15.39 8.24
N GLY A 146 -12.24 -14.60 8.51
CA GLY A 146 -12.33 -13.14 8.63
C GLY A 146 -12.19 -12.35 7.33
N ARG A 147 -11.91 -12.98 6.19
CA ARG A 147 -11.51 -12.29 4.95
C ARG A 147 -12.52 -11.27 4.42
N GLU A 148 -13.83 -11.59 4.46
CA GLU A 148 -14.85 -10.63 4.01
C GLU A 148 -14.87 -9.37 4.90
N GLU A 149 -14.72 -9.55 6.21
CA GLU A 149 -14.67 -8.48 7.19
C GLU A 149 -13.39 -7.65 7.06
N ALA A 150 -12.24 -8.30 6.89
CA ALA A 150 -10.95 -7.66 6.73
C ALA A 150 -10.97 -6.59 5.62
N PHE A 151 -11.63 -6.87 4.50
CA PHE A 151 -11.69 -5.97 3.34
C PHE A 151 -12.98 -5.16 3.24
N TRP A 152 -13.92 -5.30 4.18
CA TRP A 152 -15.23 -4.63 4.10
C TRP A 152 -15.09 -3.10 4.01
N GLY A 153 -14.33 -2.50 4.92
CA GLY A 153 -14.11 -1.04 4.94
C GLY A 153 -13.46 -0.53 3.66
N TYR A 154 -12.44 -1.24 3.15
CA TYR A 154 -11.80 -0.89 1.88
C TYR A 154 -12.75 -1.00 0.68
N ARG A 155 -13.58 -2.03 0.62
CA ARG A 155 -14.58 -2.19 -0.46
C ARG A 155 -15.64 -1.10 -0.40
N ASP A 156 -16.04 -0.65 0.78
CA ASP A 156 -16.96 0.48 0.93
C ASP A 156 -16.32 1.79 0.49
N TYR A 157 -15.06 2.01 0.90
CA TYR A 157 -14.24 3.15 0.46
C TYR A 157 -14.17 3.25 -1.07
N VAL A 158 -13.78 2.17 -1.76
CA VAL A 158 -13.71 2.10 -3.23
C VAL A 158 -15.05 2.44 -3.88
N LYS A 159 -16.16 1.85 -3.39
CA LYS A 159 -17.52 2.13 -3.90
C LYS A 159 -17.91 3.60 -3.72
N SER A 160 -17.59 4.19 -2.57
CA SER A 160 -17.92 5.59 -2.26
C SER A 160 -17.20 6.58 -3.18
N ARG A 161 -16.04 6.19 -3.73
CA ARG A 161 -15.21 6.98 -4.65
C ARG A 161 -15.54 6.74 -6.13
N GLY A 162 -16.47 5.82 -6.42
CA GLY A 162 -16.86 5.49 -7.80
C GLY A 162 -15.79 4.70 -8.57
N MET A 163 -14.95 3.96 -7.86
CA MET A 163 -13.89 3.11 -8.41
C MET A 163 -14.32 1.65 -8.52
#